data_AF-L8GRE2-F1
#
_entry.id   AF-L8GRE2-F1
#
_cell.length_a   1.000
_cell.length_b   1.000
_cell.length_c   1.000
_cell.angle_alpha   90.00
_cell.angle_beta   90.00
_cell.angle_gamma   90.00
#
_symmetry.space_group_name_H-M   'P 1'
#
loop_
_entity.id
_entity.type
_entity.pdbx_description
1 polymer ?
#
loop_
_entity_poly.entity_id
_entity_poly.type
_entity_poly.pdbx_seq_one_letter_code
_entity_poly.pdbx_strand_id
1 'polypeptide(L)'
;MEVVALVSGGKDSCMSMLEWGNDTMGTDELDSFMFQTVGHTVLQSYAQCMGLPLFRHTIRGKALNQDLHYAKTQEDEVESLYVLLKEVKKRFPNVQGVASGAILSDYQRFRVENVCERLGLVSLAYLWQRDQKELLQEMTEVPIDAVLIKVAALGLDPYKHLGKSITALRPLLFRLSDEYGCHPCGEGGEYETLTLDCPLFRYKIVLDETEVVIHSDDQFAQVGYFQIAKHHLEPKADYDASLVSGGEGIVYDVWKELPDELPQCTEAEVAVDAASTTHGELQAAEPLDISLSHGAQAKCRGGEHRRVAAGPTLCRHKG
;
A
#
# COMPACT_ATOMS: atom_id res chain seq x y z
N MET A 1 15.77 -2.63 -8.92
CA MET A 1 14.88 -1.44 -8.90
C MET A 1 14.52 -1.24 -7.44
N GLU A 2 14.64 -0.04 -6.87
CA GLU A 2 14.28 0.15 -5.45
C GLU A 2 12.75 0.26 -5.33
N VAL A 3 12.17 -0.48 -4.39
CA VAL A 3 10.72 -0.70 -4.27
C VAL A 3 10.32 -0.75 -2.80
N VAL A 4 9.15 -0.21 -2.53
CA VAL A 4 8.38 -0.35 -1.28
C VAL A 4 7.29 -1.39 -1.55
N ALA A 5 6.72 -2.08 -0.57
CA ALA A 5 5.45 -2.78 -0.77
C ALA A 5 4.45 -2.45 0.34
N LEU A 6 3.42 -3.27 0.51
CA LEU A 6 2.29 -3.00 1.41
C LEU A 6 1.93 -4.30 2.15
N VAL A 7 1.87 -4.27 3.49
CA VAL A 7 1.78 -5.45 4.38
C VAL A 7 0.84 -5.28 5.56
N SER A 8 -0.13 -6.18 5.70
CA SER A 8 -1.02 -6.24 6.86
C SER A 8 -0.44 -6.97 8.07
N GLY A 9 0.70 -7.61 7.88
CA GLY A 9 1.09 -8.81 8.61
C GLY A 9 0.53 -10.09 7.98
N GLY A 10 -0.37 -10.00 7.01
CA GLY A 10 -1.01 -11.15 6.37
C GLY A 10 -0.13 -11.85 5.32
N LYS A 11 -0.40 -13.14 5.14
CA LYS A 11 0.30 -14.07 4.24
C LYS A 11 0.55 -13.50 2.84
N ASP A 12 -0.42 -12.80 2.26
CA ASP A 12 -0.45 -12.36 0.85
C ASP A 12 0.59 -11.27 0.61
N SER A 13 0.76 -10.41 1.60
CA SER A 13 1.75 -9.36 1.56
C SER A 13 3.17 -9.87 1.79
N CYS A 14 3.35 -10.86 2.67
CA CYS A 14 4.61 -11.60 2.80
C CYS A 14 4.94 -12.41 1.53
N MET A 15 3.95 -13.01 0.87
CA MET A 15 4.13 -13.73 -0.40
C MET A 15 4.44 -12.78 -1.56
N SER A 16 3.77 -11.63 -1.66
CA SER A 16 4.08 -10.61 -2.67
C SER A 16 5.51 -10.07 -2.50
N MET A 17 5.99 -9.93 -1.26
CA MET A 17 7.39 -9.60 -0.96
C MET A 17 8.36 -10.71 -1.39
N LEU A 18 8.02 -11.99 -1.15
CA LEU A 18 8.82 -13.15 -1.56
C LEU A 18 8.87 -13.32 -3.09
N GLU A 19 7.76 -13.07 -3.78
CA GLU A 19 7.67 -13.11 -5.24
C GLU A 19 8.42 -11.96 -5.89
N TRP A 20 8.20 -10.73 -5.41
CA TRP A 20 9.01 -9.58 -5.76
C TRP A 20 10.49 -9.93 -5.57
N GLY A 21 10.83 -10.61 -4.48
CA GLY A 21 12.22 -10.80 -4.10
C GLY A 21 12.97 -12.07 -4.44
N ASN A 22 12.29 -13.05 -5.03
CA ASN A 22 12.92 -13.91 -6.02
C ASN A 22 13.46 -13.10 -7.23
N ASP A 23 13.05 -11.82 -7.37
CA ASP A 23 13.49 -10.82 -8.35
C ASP A 23 13.93 -9.46 -7.67
N THR A 24 14.39 -9.49 -6.39
CA THR A 24 14.73 -8.42 -5.38
C THR A 24 13.63 -7.94 -4.39
N MET A 25 13.80 -8.02 -3.04
CA MET A 25 12.72 -7.99 -1.99
C MET A 25 12.30 -6.58 -1.45
N GLY A 26 11.14 -6.42 -0.75
CA GLY A 26 10.83 -5.27 0.16
C GLY A 26 9.33 -4.87 0.41
N THR A 27 8.99 -4.15 1.50
CA THR A 27 7.60 -3.89 2.07
C THR A 27 7.30 -2.42 2.53
N ASP A 28 6.23 -1.97 3.24
CA ASP A 28 5.26 -2.54 4.24
C ASP A 28 3.94 -1.69 4.49
N GLU A 29 3.04 -2.15 5.40
CA GLU A 29 1.75 -1.57 5.94
C GLU A 29 0.38 -1.62 5.17
N LEU A 30 -0.75 -1.62 5.92
CA LEU A 30 -2.19 -1.80 5.53
C LEU A 30 -3.17 -1.44 6.73
N ASP A 31 -4.28 -0.65 6.60
CA ASP A 31 -5.56 -0.72 7.42
C ASP A 31 -6.84 0.08 6.92
N SER A 32 -7.84 -0.51 6.23
CA SER A 32 -9.12 0.08 5.70
C SER A 32 -9.91 -0.94 4.82
N PHE A 33 -10.93 -0.55 4.03
CA PHE A 33 -11.51 -1.40 2.96
C PHE A 33 -10.47 -1.86 1.91
N MET A 34 -9.35 -1.15 1.83
CA MET A 34 -8.22 -1.46 0.96
C MET A 34 -7.23 -2.44 1.61
N PHE A 35 -7.37 -2.76 2.90
CA PHE A 35 -6.27 -3.21 3.75
C PHE A 35 -6.75 -4.07 4.99
N GLN A 36 -6.02 -4.15 6.13
CA GLN A 36 -6.31 -5.07 7.28
C GLN A 36 -6.05 -4.44 8.67
N THR A 37 -6.95 -4.64 9.65
CA THR A 37 -6.89 -3.98 10.98
C THR A 37 -6.31 -4.83 12.11
N VAL A 38 -6.55 -6.15 12.06
CA VAL A 38 -6.22 -7.05 13.18
C VAL A 38 -4.72 -7.35 13.15
N GLY A 39 -4.08 -7.36 14.33
CA GLY A 39 -2.65 -7.64 14.48
C GLY A 39 -1.69 -6.44 14.34
N HIS A 40 -2.18 -5.21 14.11
CA HIS A 40 -1.33 -4.02 13.91
C HIS A 40 -0.39 -3.68 15.09
N THR A 41 -0.65 -4.20 16.30
CA THR A 41 0.28 -4.12 17.44
C THR A 41 1.57 -4.90 17.20
N VAL A 42 1.50 -5.98 16.41
CA VAL A 42 2.63 -6.85 16.06
C VAL A 42 3.40 -6.33 14.84
N LEU A 43 2.77 -5.56 13.94
CA LEU A 43 3.43 -4.95 12.77
C LEU A 43 4.69 -4.14 13.14
N GLN A 44 4.73 -3.51 14.32
CA GLN A 44 5.95 -2.81 14.80
C GLN A 44 7.17 -3.73 14.89
N SER A 45 6.96 -5.01 15.16
CA SER A 45 8.02 -6.01 15.19
C SER A 45 8.50 -6.43 13.80
N TYR A 46 7.75 -6.18 12.72
CA TYR A 46 8.15 -6.56 11.36
C TYR A 46 9.43 -5.83 10.92
N ALA A 47 9.57 -4.56 11.29
CA ALA A 47 10.79 -3.78 11.10
C ALA A 47 12.04 -4.49 11.68
N GLN A 48 11.88 -5.10 12.86
CA GLN A 48 12.94 -5.83 13.56
C GLN A 48 13.13 -7.24 12.97
N CYS A 49 12.03 -7.90 12.60
CA CYS A 49 12.06 -9.23 11.97
C CYS A 49 12.80 -9.19 10.64
N MET A 50 12.49 -8.25 9.74
CA MET A 50 13.17 -8.12 8.45
C MET A 50 14.52 -7.38 8.55
N GLY A 51 14.68 -6.53 9.56
CA GLY A 51 15.79 -5.56 9.65
C GLY A 51 15.68 -4.44 8.62
N LEU A 52 14.45 -4.08 8.23
CA LEU A 52 14.13 -3.03 7.25
C LEU A 52 13.44 -1.83 7.94
N PRO A 53 13.51 -0.61 7.36
CA PRO A 53 12.79 0.54 7.89
C PRO A 53 11.29 0.43 7.59
N LEU A 54 10.46 0.38 8.63
CA LEU A 54 9.00 0.42 8.52
C LEU A 54 8.52 1.86 8.51
N PHE A 55 7.67 2.24 7.56
CA PHE A 55 6.96 3.53 7.58
C PHE A 55 5.50 3.29 7.92
N ARG A 56 4.95 4.15 8.78
CA ARG A 56 3.56 4.06 9.22
C ARG A 56 2.83 5.37 9.07
N HIS A 57 1.56 5.34 8.70
CA HIS A 57 0.71 6.52 8.72
C HIS A 57 -0.70 6.15 9.16
N THR A 58 -1.14 6.68 10.32
CA THR A 58 -2.52 6.52 10.77
C THR A 58 -3.47 7.03 9.71
N ILE A 59 -4.34 6.15 9.20
CA ILE A 59 -5.26 6.49 8.14
C ILE A 59 -6.26 7.54 8.63
N ARG A 60 -6.36 8.62 7.86
CA ARG A 60 -7.23 9.78 8.07
C ARG A 60 -8.33 9.74 7.00
N GLY A 61 -9.53 10.17 7.38
CA GLY A 61 -10.68 10.14 6.48
C GLY A 61 -11.49 8.84 6.58
N LYS A 62 -12.16 8.47 5.50
CA LYS A 62 -12.96 7.23 5.32
C LYS A 62 -12.95 6.81 3.85
N ALA A 63 -13.45 5.62 3.52
CA ALA A 63 -13.84 5.27 2.15
C ALA A 63 -15.05 6.12 1.69
N LEU A 64 -14.77 7.32 1.15
CA LEU A 64 -15.75 8.26 0.62
C LEU A 64 -15.98 7.98 -0.87
N ASN A 65 -14.90 7.77 -1.63
CA ASN A 65 -14.96 7.30 -3.00
C ASN A 65 -14.87 5.77 -3.02
N GLN A 66 -16.01 5.14 -3.32
CA GLN A 66 -16.16 3.69 -3.44
C GLN A 66 -16.28 3.23 -4.91
N ASP A 67 -16.02 4.11 -5.88
CA ASP A 67 -15.99 3.76 -7.30
C ASP A 67 -14.79 2.83 -7.60
N LEU A 68 -14.93 1.99 -8.63
CA LEU A 68 -13.88 1.05 -9.03
C LEU A 68 -12.59 1.79 -9.44
N HIS A 69 -12.73 2.82 -10.27
CA HIS A 69 -11.63 3.72 -10.64
C HIS A 69 -11.60 4.92 -9.69
N TYR A 70 -10.70 4.87 -8.70
CA TYR A 70 -10.57 5.92 -7.71
C TYR A 70 -10.16 7.26 -8.36
N ALA A 71 -10.87 8.32 -7.98
CA ALA A 71 -10.51 9.70 -8.30
C ALA A 71 -10.19 10.44 -7.00
N LYS A 72 -9.12 11.26 -6.99
CA LYS A 72 -8.63 11.98 -5.81
C LYS A 72 -9.76 12.68 -5.07
N THR A 73 -10.08 12.20 -3.87
CA THR A 73 -11.19 12.67 -3.04
C THR A 73 -10.63 13.23 -1.74
N GLN A 74 -11.07 14.43 -1.34
CA GLN A 74 -10.62 15.04 -0.09
C GLN A 74 -11.24 14.30 1.10
N GLU A 75 -10.48 14.12 2.18
CA GLU A 75 -10.86 13.28 3.35
C GLU A 75 -11.12 11.80 3.03
N ASP A 76 -10.60 11.29 1.91
CA ASP A 76 -10.63 9.86 1.59
C ASP A 76 -9.40 9.11 2.16
N GLU A 77 -9.63 7.88 2.62
CA GLU A 77 -8.58 7.00 3.16
C GLU A 77 -7.40 6.77 2.21
N VAL A 78 -7.61 6.75 0.89
CA VAL A 78 -6.56 6.55 -0.13
C VAL A 78 -5.54 7.71 -0.14
N GLU A 79 -5.93 8.92 0.28
CA GLU A 79 -4.98 10.03 0.39
C GLU A 79 -3.96 9.82 1.53
N SER A 80 -4.27 8.97 2.52
CA SER A 80 -3.32 8.57 3.57
C SER A 80 -2.17 7.74 3.00
N LEU A 81 -2.47 6.81 2.07
CA LEU A 81 -1.45 6.05 1.34
C LEU A 81 -0.56 6.98 0.48
N TYR A 82 -1.15 8.02 -0.14
CA TYR A 82 -0.40 9.02 -0.89
C TYR A 82 0.53 9.85 0.03
N VAL A 83 0.12 10.24 1.23
CA VAL A 83 0.97 10.93 2.21
C VAL A 83 2.13 10.04 2.68
N LEU A 84 1.85 8.77 2.99
CA LEU A 84 2.83 7.76 3.38
C LEU A 84 3.91 7.60 2.31
N LEU A 85 3.52 7.16 1.10
CA LEU A 85 4.46 6.88 0.00
C LEU A 85 5.21 8.14 -0.48
N LYS A 86 4.62 9.34 -0.36
CA LYS A 86 5.30 10.60 -0.66
C LYS A 86 6.47 10.87 0.28
N GLU A 87 6.33 10.60 1.58
CA GLU A 87 7.46 10.75 2.52
C GLU A 87 8.47 9.60 2.42
N VAL A 88 8.06 8.37 2.08
CA VAL A 88 9.00 7.29 1.75
C VAL A 88 9.85 7.68 0.53
N LYS A 89 9.24 8.10 -0.58
CA LYS A 89 9.98 8.55 -1.78
C LYS A 89 10.85 9.79 -1.52
N LYS A 90 10.44 10.69 -0.63
CA LYS A 90 11.27 11.83 -0.21
C LYS A 90 12.46 11.40 0.65
N ARG A 91 12.34 10.33 1.44
CA ARG A 91 13.43 9.78 2.26
C ARG A 91 14.37 8.88 1.46
N PHE A 92 13.85 8.16 0.47
CA PHE A 92 14.55 7.26 -0.45
C PHE A 92 14.24 7.64 -1.91
N PRO A 93 14.93 8.66 -2.49
CA PRO A 93 14.62 9.20 -3.83
C PRO A 93 14.77 8.21 -4.99
N ASN A 94 15.49 7.12 -4.76
CA ASN A 94 15.70 6.05 -5.73
C ASN A 94 14.49 5.10 -5.86
N VAL A 95 13.51 5.15 -4.96
CA VAL A 95 12.32 4.31 -5.01
C VAL A 95 11.53 4.58 -6.29
N GLN A 96 11.34 3.50 -7.05
CA GLN A 96 10.79 3.46 -8.40
C GLN A 96 9.43 2.74 -8.48
N GLY A 97 9.07 1.93 -7.47
CA GLY A 97 7.79 1.23 -7.46
C GLY A 97 7.24 0.87 -6.08
N VAL A 98 6.00 0.39 -6.09
CA VAL A 98 5.25 -0.07 -4.92
C VAL A 98 4.61 -1.43 -5.24
N ALA A 99 4.99 -2.48 -4.52
CA ALA A 99 4.34 -3.78 -4.60
C ALA A 99 3.13 -3.89 -3.66
N SER A 100 2.21 -4.80 -3.95
CA SER A 100 1.00 -5.01 -3.14
C SER A 100 0.60 -6.49 -3.07
N GLY A 101 -0.06 -6.86 -1.96
CA GLY A 101 -0.57 -8.22 -1.73
C GLY A 101 -1.94 -8.51 -2.38
N ALA A 102 -2.46 -7.66 -3.26
CA ALA A 102 -3.81 -7.81 -3.82
C ALA A 102 -3.86 -8.95 -4.85
N ILE A 103 -4.75 -9.93 -4.64
CA ILE A 103 -4.88 -11.13 -5.50
C ILE A 103 -6.04 -11.00 -6.47
N LEU A 104 -7.24 -10.68 -5.99
CA LEU A 104 -8.47 -10.59 -6.77
C LEU A 104 -9.06 -9.17 -6.78
N SER A 105 -8.80 -8.37 -5.74
CA SER A 105 -9.41 -7.05 -5.57
C SER A 105 -8.86 -5.97 -6.52
N ASP A 106 -9.52 -5.78 -7.66
CA ASP A 106 -9.31 -4.63 -8.55
C ASP A 106 -9.56 -3.29 -7.84
N TYR A 107 -10.48 -3.25 -6.86
CA TYR A 107 -10.75 -2.08 -6.03
C TYR A 107 -9.50 -1.60 -5.28
N GLN A 108 -8.73 -2.54 -4.71
CA GLN A 108 -7.46 -2.29 -4.05
C GLN A 108 -6.38 -1.91 -5.08
N ARG A 109 -6.22 -2.73 -6.13
CA ARG A 109 -5.18 -2.54 -7.14
C ARG A 109 -5.26 -1.16 -7.80
N PHE A 110 -6.45 -0.72 -8.25
CA PHE A 110 -6.62 0.59 -8.88
C PHE A 110 -6.35 1.78 -7.94
N ARG A 111 -6.49 1.60 -6.62
CA ARG A 111 -6.12 2.62 -5.62
C ARG A 111 -4.60 2.71 -5.43
N VAL A 112 -3.89 1.57 -5.39
CA VAL A 112 -2.41 1.56 -5.43
C VAL A 112 -1.91 2.18 -6.74
N GLU A 113 -2.46 1.77 -7.88
CA GLU A 113 -2.10 2.30 -9.20
C GLU A 113 -2.29 3.82 -9.30
N ASN A 114 -3.41 4.37 -8.84
CA ASN A 114 -3.65 5.83 -8.84
C ASN A 114 -2.60 6.59 -8.00
N VAL A 115 -2.32 6.11 -6.79
CA VAL A 115 -1.31 6.73 -5.91
C VAL A 115 0.10 6.63 -6.50
N CYS A 116 0.42 5.51 -7.15
CA CYS A 116 1.69 5.30 -7.83
C CYS A 116 1.87 6.24 -9.03
N GLU A 117 0.86 6.34 -9.91
CA GLU A 117 0.85 7.26 -11.06
C GLU A 117 1.12 8.70 -10.61
N ARG A 118 0.39 9.17 -9.59
CA ARG A 118 0.53 10.52 -9.01
C ARG A 118 1.91 10.80 -8.40
N LEU A 119 2.65 9.78 -8.00
CA LEU A 119 4.00 9.89 -7.43
C LEU A 119 5.11 9.56 -8.43
N GLY A 120 4.78 9.17 -9.67
CA GLY A 120 5.75 8.67 -10.64
C GLY A 120 6.43 7.39 -10.14
N LEU A 121 5.64 6.42 -9.70
CA LEU A 121 6.04 5.09 -9.26
C LEU A 121 5.32 4.02 -10.10
N VAL A 122 5.93 2.84 -10.22
CA VAL A 122 5.31 1.66 -10.85
C VAL A 122 4.55 0.86 -9.79
N SER A 123 3.28 0.53 -10.02
CA SER A 123 2.54 -0.42 -9.19
C SER A 123 2.88 -1.86 -9.58
N LEU A 124 3.14 -2.72 -8.61
CA LEU A 124 3.64 -4.09 -8.80
C LEU A 124 2.73 -5.11 -8.07
N ALA A 125 1.68 -5.57 -8.75
CA ALA A 125 0.69 -6.48 -8.19
C ALA A 125 0.99 -7.95 -8.56
N TYR A 126 2.09 -8.50 -8.00
CA TYR A 126 2.61 -9.84 -8.38
C TYR A 126 1.62 -10.99 -8.24
N LEU A 127 0.69 -10.89 -7.29
CA LEU A 127 -0.28 -11.94 -7.02
C LEU A 127 -1.61 -11.77 -7.78
N TRP A 128 -1.77 -10.68 -8.53
CA TRP A 128 -3.04 -10.33 -9.15
C TRP A 128 -3.45 -11.31 -10.25
N GLN A 129 -4.69 -11.82 -10.16
CA GLN A 129 -5.26 -12.88 -11.01
C GLN A 129 -4.49 -14.22 -11.00
N ARG A 130 -3.63 -14.49 -10.00
CA ARG A 130 -3.13 -15.85 -9.74
C ARG A 130 -4.27 -16.73 -9.20
N ASP A 131 -4.22 -18.04 -9.47
CA ASP A 131 -5.19 -18.98 -8.87
C ASP A 131 -4.97 -19.08 -7.36
N GLN A 132 -6.05 -18.99 -6.58
CA GLN A 132 -5.97 -18.93 -5.12
C GLN A 132 -5.67 -20.28 -4.46
N LYS A 133 -5.98 -21.42 -5.10
CA LYS A 133 -5.60 -22.74 -4.57
C LYS A 133 -4.13 -23.03 -4.86
N GLU A 134 -3.63 -22.68 -6.04
CA GLU A 134 -2.20 -22.73 -6.37
C GLU A 134 -1.40 -21.80 -5.43
N LEU A 135 -1.82 -20.55 -5.29
CA LEU A 135 -1.15 -19.57 -4.43
C LEU A 135 -1.16 -19.96 -2.94
N LEU A 136 -2.29 -20.45 -2.40
CA LEU A 136 -2.32 -20.95 -1.01
C LEU A 136 -1.52 -22.25 -0.84
N GLN A 137 -1.41 -23.09 -1.88
CA GLN A 137 -0.50 -24.24 -1.86
C GLN A 137 0.95 -23.76 -1.74
N GLU A 138 1.39 -22.82 -2.59
CA GLU A 138 2.73 -22.25 -2.56
C GLU A 138 3.06 -21.58 -1.23
N MET A 139 2.15 -20.78 -0.65
CA MET A 139 2.28 -20.17 0.69
C MET A 139 2.45 -21.17 1.84
N THR A 140 2.25 -22.47 1.57
CA THR A 140 2.41 -23.56 2.56
C THR A 140 3.54 -24.53 2.19
N GLU A 141 4.22 -24.30 1.07
CA GLU A 141 5.43 -25.02 0.63
C GLU A 141 6.66 -24.12 0.76
N VAL A 142 6.56 -22.85 0.33
CA VAL A 142 7.37 -21.75 0.85
C VAL A 142 6.91 -21.52 2.29
N PRO A 143 7.79 -21.59 3.31
CA PRO A 143 7.37 -21.66 4.71
C PRO A 143 6.98 -20.29 5.26
N ILE A 144 5.80 -19.80 4.87
CA ILE A 144 5.12 -18.66 5.49
C ILE A 144 4.28 -19.20 6.64
N ASP A 145 4.81 -19.16 7.87
CA ASP A 145 4.06 -19.55 9.07
C ASP A 145 3.10 -18.44 9.48
N ALA A 146 1.98 -18.34 8.76
CA ALA A 146 0.91 -17.41 9.04
C ALA A 146 -0.26 -18.09 9.75
N VAL A 147 -0.71 -17.50 10.87
CA VAL A 147 -1.87 -17.96 11.65
C VAL A 147 -3.11 -17.12 11.39
N LEU A 148 -4.29 -17.72 11.51
CA LEU A 148 -5.56 -16.99 11.40
C LEU A 148 -5.79 -16.13 12.64
N ILE A 149 -6.00 -14.83 12.43
CA ILE A 149 -6.27 -13.84 13.49
C ILE A 149 -7.69 -13.26 13.44
N LYS A 150 -8.45 -13.55 12.38
CA LYS A 150 -9.87 -13.24 12.25
C LYS A 150 -10.53 -14.34 11.43
N VAL A 151 -11.79 -14.65 11.72
CA VAL A 151 -12.68 -15.44 10.87
C VAL A 151 -14.06 -14.80 10.81
N ALA A 152 -14.70 -14.89 9.64
CA ALA A 152 -16.00 -14.29 9.37
C ALA A 152 -16.82 -15.06 8.31
N ALA A 153 -16.59 -16.38 8.16
CA ALA A 153 -17.22 -17.20 7.13
C ALA A 153 -17.81 -18.52 7.64
N LEU A 154 -18.81 -19.02 6.92
CA LEU A 154 -19.45 -20.31 7.16
C LEU A 154 -18.40 -21.43 7.21
N GLY A 155 -18.44 -22.26 8.26
CA GLY A 155 -17.49 -23.35 8.49
C GLY A 155 -16.18 -22.95 9.20
N LEU A 156 -15.87 -21.64 9.32
CA LEU A 156 -14.74 -21.15 10.11
C LEU A 156 -15.18 -20.78 11.54
N ASP A 157 -15.27 -21.80 12.40
CA ASP A 157 -15.43 -21.64 13.85
C ASP A 157 -14.24 -20.89 14.50
N PRO A 158 -14.45 -19.77 15.22
CA PRO A 158 -13.37 -18.98 15.85
C PRO A 158 -12.53 -19.77 16.86
N TYR A 159 -13.17 -20.50 17.77
CA TYR A 159 -12.50 -21.26 18.83
C TYR A 159 -11.72 -22.47 18.31
N LYS A 160 -12.08 -22.98 17.12
CA LYS A 160 -11.37 -24.10 16.47
C LYS A 160 -10.29 -23.66 15.49
N HIS A 161 -10.31 -22.44 14.96
CA HIS A 161 -9.46 -22.06 13.82
C HIS A 161 -8.55 -20.84 14.03
N LEU A 162 -8.90 -19.91 14.93
CA LEU A 162 -7.98 -18.82 15.28
C LEU A 162 -6.70 -19.38 15.94
N GLY A 163 -5.56 -18.74 15.67
CA GLY A 163 -4.24 -19.18 16.13
C GLY A 163 -3.68 -20.42 15.42
N LYS A 164 -4.41 -21.06 14.49
CA LYS A 164 -3.87 -22.15 13.66
C LYS A 164 -3.24 -21.62 12.39
N SER A 165 -2.17 -22.27 11.95
CA SER A 165 -1.45 -21.90 10.73
C SER A 165 -2.23 -22.26 9.46
N ILE A 166 -1.99 -21.49 8.39
CA ILE A 166 -2.58 -21.71 7.07
C ILE A 166 -2.25 -23.11 6.51
N THR A 167 -1.06 -23.63 6.79
CA THR A 167 -0.65 -25.01 6.44
C THR A 167 -1.53 -26.06 7.11
N ALA A 168 -1.91 -25.85 8.37
CA ALA A 168 -2.82 -26.75 9.08
C ALA A 168 -4.28 -26.63 8.59
N LEU A 169 -4.68 -25.47 8.07
CA LEU A 169 -6.05 -25.20 7.61
C LEU A 169 -6.28 -25.29 6.10
N ARG A 170 -5.25 -25.40 5.25
CA ARG A 170 -5.37 -25.57 3.79
C ARG A 170 -6.39 -26.65 3.38
N PRO A 171 -6.44 -27.86 4.00
CA PRO A 171 -7.44 -28.89 3.68
C PRO A 171 -8.88 -28.60 4.19
N LEU A 172 -9.05 -27.55 5.00
CA LEU A 172 -10.35 -26.96 5.33
C LEU A 172 -10.70 -25.87 4.33
N LEU A 173 -9.80 -24.90 4.11
CA LEU A 173 -10.01 -23.75 3.23
C LEU A 173 -10.34 -24.17 1.79
N PHE A 174 -9.62 -25.15 1.23
CA PHE A 174 -9.97 -25.71 -0.09
C PHE A 174 -11.37 -26.31 -0.11
N ARG A 175 -11.78 -27.03 0.96
CA ARG A 175 -13.10 -27.65 1.04
C ARG A 175 -14.23 -26.62 1.21
N LEU A 176 -14.01 -25.57 1.99
CA LEU A 176 -14.97 -24.46 2.11
C LEU A 176 -15.12 -23.71 0.78
N SER A 177 -14.05 -23.63 -0.03
CA SER A 177 -14.11 -23.15 -1.40
C SER A 177 -14.96 -24.06 -2.30
N ASP A 178 -14.76 -25.38 -2.23
CA ASP A 178 -15.51 -26.36 -3.03
C ASP A 178 -16.98 -26.58 -2.58
N GLU A 179 -17.29 -26.39 -1.29
CA GLU A 179 -18.64 -26.57 -0.72
C GLU A 179 -19.48 -25.27 -0.74
N TYR A 180 -18.87 -24.10 -0.48
CA TYR A 180 -19.57 -22.84 -0.24
C TYR A 180 -19.08 -21.67 -1.11
N GLY A 181 -18.07 -21.86 -1.96
CA GLY A 181 -17.53 -20.80 -2.82
C GLY A 181 -16.64 -19.79 -2.10
N CYS A 182 -16.18 -20.08 -0.88
CA CYS A 182 -15.24 -19.22 -0.16
C CYS A 182 -13.93 -19.03 -0.95
N HIS A 183 -13.34 -17.85 -0.88
CA HIS A 183 -12.03 -17.56 -1.46
C HIS A 183 -10.95 -18.32 -0.67
N PRO A 184 -10.14 -19.20 -1.30
CA PRO A 184 -9.07 -19.91 -0.59
C PRO A 184 -8.10 -18.96 0.11
N CYS A 185 -7.82 -17.78 -0.46
CA CYS A 185 -6.96 -16.77 0.15
C CYS A 185 -7.71 -15.77 1.05
N GLY A 186 -9.03 -15.89 1.26
CA GLY A 186 -9.78 -14.98 2.14
C GLY A 186 -10.05 -13.58 1.55
N GLU A 187 -9.97 -13.42 0.22
CA GLU A 187 -10.19 -12.14 -0.49
C GLU A 187 -11.57 -11.51 -0.25
N GLY A 188 -12.58 -12.28 0.16
CA GLY A 188 -13.90 -11.79 0.56
C GLY A 188 -13.98 -11.35 2.03
N GLY A 189 -12.85 -11.34 2.75
CA GLY A 189 -12.78 -11.10 4.19
C GLY A 189 -13.14 -12.32 5.04
N GLU A 190 -13.17 -13.54 4.46
CA GLU A 190 -13.54 -14.77 5.16
C GLU A 190 -12.65 -15.06 6.38
N TYR A 191 -11.37 -14.66 6.30
CA TYR A 191 -10.41 -14.70 7.39
C TYR A 191 -9.27 -13.70 7.16
N GLU A 192 -8.61 -13.26 8.24
CA GLU A 192 -7.36 -12.48 8.19
C GLU A 192 -6.23 -13.27 8.83
N THR A 193 -4.97 -12.92 8.50
CA THR A 193 -3.79 -13.65 8.98
C THR A 193 -2.71 -12.75 9.56
N LEU A 194 -1.88 -13.33 10.42
CA LEU A 194 -0.62 -12.77 10.90
C LEU A 194 0.51 -13.77 10.63
N THR A 195 1.53 -13.34 9.90
CA THR A 195 2.76 -14.09 9.65
C THR A 195 3.66 -13.98 10.88
N LEU A 196 4.07 -15.13 11.42
CA LEU A 196 4.92 -15.27 12.59
C LEU A 196 6.36 -15.56 12.18
N ASP A 197 6.57 -16.33 11.10
CA ASP A 197 7.86 -16.50 10.44
C ASP A 197 7.69 -16.62 8.92
N CYS A 198 8.70 -16.20 8.17
CA CYS A 198 8.85 -16.50 6.75
C CYS A 198 10.35 -16.42 6.36
N PRO A 199 10.76 -16.81 5.14
CA PRO A 199 12.17 -16.77 4.72
C PRO A 199 12.86 -15.39 4.80
N LEU A 200 12.09 -14.31 4.94
CA LEU A 200 12.59 -12.93 5.03
C LEU A 200 12.80 -12.44 6.46
N PHE A 201 12.32 -13.19 7.44
CA PHE A 201 12.46 -12.85 8.84
C PHE A 201 13.81 -13.40 9.36
N ARG A 202 14.51 -12.57 10.11
CA ARG A 202 15.70 -12.86 10.95
C ARG A 202 15.30 -13.30 12.36
N TYR A 203 14.16 -12.77 12.83
CA TYR A 203 13.50 -13.10 14.07
C TYR A 203 12.09 -13.59 13.77
N LYS A 204 11.68 -14.71 14.38
CA LYS A 204 10.28 -15.15 14.36
C LYS A 204 9.52 -14.53 15.53
N ILE A 205 8.23 -14.35 15.35
CA ILE A 205 7.31 -13.80 16.35
C ILE A 205 6.68 -14.95 17.15
N VAL A 206 6.80 -14.89 18.47
CA VAL A 206 6.16 -15.86 19.38
C VAL A 206 5.04 -15.16 20.13
N LEU A 207 3.81 -15.68 20.00
CA LEU A 207 2.64 -15.16 20.71
C LEU A 207 2.59 -15.77 22.12
N ASP A 208 2.66 -14.92 23.16
CA ASP A 208 2.72 -15.36 24.56
C ASP A 208 1.34 -15.46 25.21
N GLU A 209 0.52 -14.42 25.03
CA GLU A 209 -0.76 -14.26 25.71
C GLU A 209 -1.81 -13.78 24.69
N THR A 210 -2.82 -14.62 24.43
CA THR A 210 -3.80 -14.42 23.35
C THR A 210 -5.21 -14.85 23.77
N GLU A 211 -6.23 -14.14 23.30
CA GLU A 211 -7.64 -14.38 23.60
C GLU A 211 -8.50 -14.44 22.33
N VAL A 212 -9.51 -15.32 22.30
CA VAL A 212 -10.53 -15.36 21.24
C VAL A 212 -11.68 -14.45 21.63
N VAL A 213 -11.83 -13.34 20.91
CA VAL A 213 -12.92 -12.37 21.10
C VAL A 213 -13.97 -12.57 20.01
N ILE A 214 -15.22 -12.78 20.40
CA ILE A 214 -16.36 -12.89 19.48
C ILE A 214 -16.96 -11.51 19.26
N HIS A 215 -17.03 -11.09 17.99
CA HIS A 215 -17.64 -9.82 17.58
C HIS A 215 -19.12 -9.99 17.21
N SER A 216 -19.48 -11.13 16.61
CA SER A 216 -20.87 -11.50 16.32
C SER A 216 -21.08 -12.99 16.53
N ASP A 217 -22.00 -13.35 17.41
CA ASP A 217 -22.40 -14.74 17.69
C ASP A 217 -23.62 -15.14 16.84
N ASP A 218 -23.46 -15.07 15.51
CA ASP A 218 -24.45 -15.57 14.57
C ASP A 218 -24.37 -17.11 14.48
N GLN A 219 -25.51 -17.78 14.48
CA GLN A 219 -25.61 -19.24 14.49
C GLN A 219 -25.05 -19.92 13.22
N PHE A 220 -24.83 -19.17 12.15
CA PHE A 220 -24.34 -19.66 10.86
C PHE A 220 -22.95 -19.11 10.50
N ALA A 221 -22.60 -17.90 10.94
CA ALA A 221 -21.32 -17.27 10.65
C ALA A 221 -20.80 -16.44 11.84
N GLN A 222 -20.28 -17.13 12.86
CA GLN A 222 -19.63 -16.46 13.99
C GLN A 222 -18.43 -15.62 13.51
N VAL A 223 -18.45 -14.33 13.81
CA VAL A 223 -17.32 -13.43 13.53
C VAL A 223 -16.49 -13.32 14.80
N GLY A 224 -15.22 -13.74 14.73
CA GLY A 224 -14.31 -13.70 15.87
C GLY A 224 -12.88 -13.36 15.46
N TYR A 225 -12.13 -12.77 16.38
CA TYR A 225 -10.75 -12.37 16.17
C TYR A 225 -9.86 -12.73 17.37
N PHE A 226 -8.56 -12.80 17.10
CA PHE A 226 -7.52 -13.19 18.04
C PHE A 226 -6.88 -11.93 18.60
N GLN A 227 -7.24 -11.58 19.84
CA GLN A 227 -6.62 -10.47 20.55
C GLN A 227 -5.26 -10.93 21.09
N ILE A 228 -4.19 -10.38 20.53
CA ILE A 228 -2.82 -10.63 20.99
C ILE A 228 -2.50 -9.60 22.07
N ALA A 229 -2.47 -10.06 23.32
CA ALA A 229 -2.14 -9.22 24.48
C ALA A 229 -0.62 -9.05 24.64
N LYS A 230 0.16 -10.05 24.21
CA LYS A 230 1.62 -10.06 24.34
C LYS A 230 2.28 -11.02 23.35
N HIS A 231 3.44 -10.61 22.86
CA HIS A 231 4.35 -11.40 22.03
C HIS A 231 5.80 -11.02 22.30
N HIS A 232 6.73 -11.86 21.86
CA HIS A 232 8.15 -11.54 21.82
C HIS A 232 8.79 -12.02 20.51
N LEU A 233 10.09 -11.73 20.34
CA LEU A 233 10.89 -12.13 19.19
C LEU A 233 11.96 -13.15 19.60
N GLU A 234 12.04 -14.26 18.87
CA GLU A 234 13.14 -15.23 18.96
C GLU A 234 14.02 -15.15 17.70
N PRO A 235 15.35 -15.03 17.83
CA PRO A 235 16.25 -15.05 16.68
C PRO A 235 16.26 -16.44 16.03
N LYS A 236 16.39 -16.48 14.70
CA LYS A 236 16.48 -17.74 13.95
C LYS A 236 17.92 -18.27 13.95
N ALA A 237 18.07 -19.59 13.88
CA ALA A 237 19.34 -20.28 14.14
C ALA A 237 20.41 -20.07 13.05
N ASP A 238 20.01 -19.53 11.90
CA ASP A 238 20.78 -19.18 10.72
C ASP A 238 21.18 -17.69 10.66
N TYR A 239 20.85 -16.90 11.69
CA TYR A 239 21.11 -15.46 11.70
C TYR A 239 22.59 -15.08 11.90
N ASP A 240 23.21 -14.50 10.87
CA ASP A 240 24.52 -13.85 10.94
C ASP A 240 24.41 -12.36 11.27
N ALA A 241 24.73 -12.00 12.51
CA ALA A 241 24.72 -10.62 13.02
C ALA A 241 25.85 -9.72 12.45
N SER A 242 26.71 -10.21 11.54
CA SER A 242 27.76 -9.42 10.90
C SER A 242 27.31 -8.71 9.61
N LEU A 243 26.14 -9.06 9.06
CA LEU A 243 25.59 -8.49 7.82
C LEU A 243 24.87 -7.13 8.02
N VAL A 244 24.99 -6.54 9.21
CA VAL A 244 24.26 -5.33 9.63
C VAL A 244 24.78 -4.09 8.90
N SER A 245 23.87 -3.39 8.22
CA SER A 245 24.11 -2.02 7.72
C SER A 245 23.09 -1.06 8.34
N GLY A 246 23.52 0.17 8.67
CA GLY A 246 22.81 1.03 9.61
C GLY A 246 21.43 1.52 9.14
N GLY A 247 20.36 0.91 9.67
CA GLY A 247 18.96 1.29 9.43
C GLY A 247 17.90 0.33 10.00
N GLU A 248 18.33 -0.78 10.59
CA GLU A 248 17.46 -1.90 10.98
C GLU A 248 16.46 -1.56 12.09
N GLY A 249 15.24 -2.09 12.00
CA GLY A 249 14.23 -1.97 13.07
C GLY A 249 13.67 -0.57 13.29
N ILE A 250 14.03 0.42 12.47
CA ILE A 250 13.55 1.80 12.63
C ILE A 250 12.11 1.91 12.13
N VAL A 251 11.20 2.32 13.02
CA VAL A 251 9.82 2.66 12.69
C VAL A 251 9.71 4.18 12.49
N TYR A 252 9.21 4.59 11.33
CA TYR A 252 9.00 5.98 10.93
C TYR A 252 7.52 6.32 10.92
N ASP A 253 7.03 6.91 12.01
CA ASP A 253 5.66 7.41 12.10
C ASP A 253 5.53 8.75 11.35
N VAL A 254 4.72 8.76 10.28
CA VAL A 254 4.54 9.92 9.39
C VAL A 254 3.54 10.91 10.00
N TRP A 255 3.99 11.68 10.99
CA TRP A 255 3.21 12.76 11.61
C TRP A 255 3.23 14.04 10.77
N LYS A 256 2.37 14.14 9.76
CA LYS A 256 2.17 15.40 9.02
C LYS A 256 0.71 15.78 8.81
N GLU A 257 0.36 16.89 9.43
CA GLU A 257 -0.49 17.88 8.76
C GLU A 257 0.33 18.46 7.59
N LEU A 258 -0.19 18.35 6.38
CA LEU A 258 0.27 19.15 5.26
C LEU A 258 -0.56 20.44 5.24
N PRO A 259 0.04 21.63 5.24
CA PRO A 259 -0.69 22.84 4.93
C PRO A 259 -1.28 22.73 3.51
N ASP A 260 -2.52 23.16 3.33
CA ASP A 260 -3.15 23.32 2.01
C ASP A 260 -2.60 24.55 1.28
N GLU A 261 -1.32 24.49 0.91
CA GLU A 261 -0.76 25.16 -0.27
C GLU A 261 0.71 24.73 -0.50
N LEU A 262 1.07 24.49 -1.76
CA LEU A 262 2.48 24.49 -2.16
C LEU A 262 2.90 25.95 -2.34
N PRO A 263 3.93 26.47 -1.65
CA PRO A 263 4.42 27.81 -1.92
C PRO A 263 4.89 27.88 -3.38
N GLN A 264 4.31 28.81 -4.14
CA GLN A 264 4.70 29.04 -5.53
C GLN A 264 6.16 29.48 -5.56
N CYS A 265 6.94 28.95 -6.51
CA CYS A 265 8.32 29.39 -6.73
C CYS A 265 8.33 30.79 -7.35
N THR A 266 8.30 31.82 -6.50
CA THR A 266 8.69 33.18 -6.88
C THR A 266 10.21 33.23 -7.05
N GLU A 267 10.68 33.67 -8.21
CA GLU A 267 12.10 33.86 -8.48
C GLU A 267 12.65 35.09 -7.72
N ALA A 268 13.97 35.12 -7.54
CA ALA A 268 14.73 36.14 -6.78
C ALA A 268 14.49 36.07 -5.24
N GLU A 269 15.42 36.52 -4.38
CA GLU A 269 16.61 37.36 -4.63
C GLU A 269 17.93 36.69 -4.21
N VAL A 270 18.99 36.92 -4.99
CA VAL A 270 20.38 36.77 -4.53
C VAL A 270 20.89 38.17 -4.20
N ALA A 271 20.85 38.55 -2.93
CA ALA A 271 21.41 39.79 -2.42
C ALA A 271 22.66 39.50 -1.58
N VAL A 272 23.83 39.89 -2.09
CA VAL A 272 25.11 39.78 -1.38
C VAL A 272 25.40 41.13 -0.70
N ASP A 273 25.51 41.15 0.62
CA ASP A 273 25.71 42.40 1.37
C ASP A 273 27.17 42.89 1.27
N ALA A 274 27.36 44.08 0.67
CA ALA A 274 28.68 44.68 0.43
C ALA A 274 28.64 46.22 0.26
N ALA A 275 28.31 46.92 1.35
CA ALA A 275 28.87 48.23 1.74
C ALA A 275 28.92 49.45 0.75
N SER A 276 28.22 50.51 1.18
CA SER A 276 28.73 51.91 1.30
C SER A 276 28.53 52.97 0.18
N THR A 277 28.64 54.23 0.62
CA THR A 277 28.84 55.51 -0.13
C THR A 277 27.70 56.16 -0.93
N THR A 278 26.95 57.01 -0.22
CA THR A 278 26.74 58.48 -0.48
C THR A 278 26.14 59.04 -1.79
N HIS A 279 25.12 59.89 -1.58
CA HIS A 279 24.75 61.11 -2.33
C HIS A 279 24.46 61.06 -3.85
N GLY A 280 23.23 61.45 -4.21
CA GLY A 280 22.85 61.88 -5.56
C GLY A 280 21.38 62.31 -5.62
N GLU A 281 21.11 63.57 -5.97
CA GLU A 281 19.76 64.07 -6.28
C GLU A 281 19.48 63.91 -7.79
N LEU A 282 18.21 63.73 -8.20
CA LEU A 282 17.48 64.64 -9.12
C LEU A 282 16.30 63.99 -9.87
N GLN A 283 15.17 64.71 -9.83
CA GLN A 283 14.14 64.88 -10.88
C GLN A 283 13.25 63.70 -11.31
N ALA A 284 12.13 64.07 -11.91
CA ALA A 284 11.00 63.23 -12.29
C ALA A 284 10.70 63.36 -13.80
N ALA A 285 9.97 62.38 -14.33
CA ALA A 285 9.31 62.46 -15.64
C ALA A 285 7.92 61.81 -15.54
N GLU A 286 6.95 62.36 -16.27
CA GLU A 286 5.54 61.95 -16.26
C GLU A 286 5.21 60.91 -17.36
N PRO A 287 4.03 60.25 -17.31
CA PRO A 287 3.79 58.99 -18.03
C PRO A 287 3.41 59.15 -19.50
N LEU A 288 3.41 58.02 -20.23
CA LEU A 288 2.82 57.87 -21.56
C LEU A 288 1.60 56.95 -21.51
N ASP A 289 0.47 57.47 -21.97
CA ASP A 289 -0.83 56.82 -22.04
C ASP A 289 -1.20 56.52 -23.50
N ILE A 290 -1.58 55.27 -23.81
CA ILE A 290 -2.12 54.86 -25.12
C ILE A 290 -3.27 53.87 -24.89
N SER A 291 -4.39 54.14 -25.54
CA SER A 291 -5.68 53.51 -25.24
C SER A 291 -6.25 52.66 -26.38
N LEU A 292 -7.06 51.67 -25.97
CA LEU A 292 -8.26 51.12 -26.63
C LEU A 292 -8.32 51.03 -28.17
N SER A 293 -8.59 49.81 -28.68
CA SER A 293 -9.74 49.64 -29.58
C SER A 293 -10.29 48.20 -29.66
N HIS A 294 -11.61 48.16 -29.86
CA HIS A 294 -12.52 47.12 -30.34
C HIS A 294 -11.90 45.93 -31.12
N GLY A 295 -12.42 44.69 -31.04
CA GLY A 295 -13.62 44.17 -30.34
C GLY A 295 -14.66 43.57 -31.30
N ALA A 296 -14.96 42.27 -31.16
CA ALA A 296 -16.08 41.59 -31.83
C ALA A 296 -16.49 40.29 -31.09
N GLN A 297 -17.78 40.01 -30.98
CA GLN A 297 -18.33 38.73 -30.51
C GLN A 297 -19.08 38.03 -31.65
N ALA A 298 -18.96 36.70 -31.75
CA ALA A 298 -19.93 35.86 -32.45
C ALA A 298 -19.94 34.43 -31.89
N LYS A 299 -21.12 33.93 -31.49
CA LYS A 299 -21.40 32.50 -31.25
C LYS A 299 -22.30 32.00 -32.39
N CYS A 300 -22.08 30.79 -32.91
CA CYS A 300 -23.01 29.67 -32.73
C CYS A 300 -22.71 28.42 -33.60
N ARG A 301 -22.60 27.28 -32.91
CA ARG A 301 -23.11 25.94 -33.24
C ARG A 301 -23.35 25.54 -34.72
N GLY A 302 -22.62 24.51 -35.12
CA GLY A 302 -23.24 23.18 -35.36
C GLY A 302 -23.44 22.75 -36.81
N GLY A 303 -22.91 21.57 -37.15
CA GLY A 303 -23.09 20.92 -38.45
C GLY A 303 -22.24 19.65 -38.57
N GLU A 304 -22.87 18.58 -39.04
CA GLU A 304 -22.35 17.21 -39.22
C GLU A 304 -21.01 17.09 -39.97
N HIS A 305 -20.29 15.97 -39.80
CA HIS A 305 -19.77 15.21 -40.95
C HIS A 305 -19.56 13.71 -40.61
N ARG A 306 -19.35 12.88 -41.64
CA ARG A 306 -19.49 11.41 -41.59
C ARG A 306 -18.16 10.65 -41.51
N ARG A 307 -18.23 9.45 -40.89
CA ARG A 307 -17.60 8.14 -41.22
C ARG A 307 -16.34 8.11 -42.12
N VAL A 308 -15.34 7.31 -41.70
CA VAL A 308 -14.65 6.18 -42.40
C VAL A 308 -13.44 5.82 -41.52
N ALA A 309 -13.26 4.63 -40.92
CA ALA A 309 -13.37 3.23 -41.36
C ALA A 309 -12.12 2.72 -42.15
N ALA A 310 -11.14 2.19 -41.42
CA ALA A 310 -10.03 1.38 -41.95
C ALA A 310 -9.63 0.29 -40.93
N GLY A 311 -9.16 -0.85 -41.42
CA GLY A 311 -8.91 -2.07 -40.62
C GLY A 311 -7.45 -2.29 -40.18
N PRO A 312 -7.12 -3.50 -39.66
CA PRO A 312 -5.86 -3.79 -38.98
C PRO A 312 -4.71 -4.16 -39.92
N THR A 313 -3.47 -4.03 -39.42
CA THR A 313 -2.25 -4.55 -40.05
C THR A 313 -1.58 -5.57 -39.12
N LEU A 314 -1.16 -6.71 -39.67
CA LEU A 314 -0.63 -7.86 -38.94
C LEU A 314 0.92 -7.89 -38.94
N CYS A 315 1.50 -8.48 -37.89
CA CYS A 315 2.86 -9.08 -37.78
C CYS A 315 4.00 -8.58 -38.68
N ARG A 316 5.15 -8.27 -38.04
CA ARG A 316 6.38 -9.05 -38.31
C ARG A 316 7.31 -9.13 -37.11
N HIS A 317 8.37 -9.91 -37.25
CA HIS A 317 9.07 -10.60 -36.17
C HIS A 317 10.58 -10.66 -36.47
N LYS A 318 11.39 -10.75 -35.41
CA LYS A 318 12.86 -10.88 -35.38
C LYS A 318 13.69 -9.63 -35.75
N GLY A 319 14.77 -9.50 -35.00
CA GLY A 319 15.76 -8.44 -34.92
C GLY A 319 16.56 -8.70 -33.66
#